data_AF-A0A836SX33-F1
#
_entry.id   AF-A0A836SX33-F1
#
_cell.length_a   1.000
_cell.length_b   1.000
_cell.length_c   1.000
_cell.angle_alpha   90.00
_cell.angle_beta   90.00
_cell.angle_gamma   90.00
#
_symmetry.space_group_name_H-M   'P 1'
#
loop_
_entity.id
_entity.type
_entity.pdbx_description
1 polymer ?
#
loop_
_entity_poly.entity_id
_entity_poly.type
_entity_poly.pdbx_seq_one_letter_code
_entity_poly.pdbx_strand_id
1 'polypeptide(L)'
;YETDYKPLFEFANSNKIPFIATNIPRRYASIVAKSGFDKLKDLSPDAKKYIAPLPINYDKNIDCYKDMMSMKNMPAHVTENLPKAQAIKDATMAYFILKNWQQGKLFLHYNGSYHSDRHQGIVWHLMVQNPKLKILTITTVSQKDISTISEETKELADFIVVVPEDMTTTY
;
A
#
# COMPACT_ATOMS: atom_id res chain seq x y z
N TYR A 1 1.01 5.68 15.91
CA TYR A 1 2.48 5.50 16.13
C TYR A 1 2.73 4.92 17.51
N GLU A 2 2.38 5.63 18.60
CA GLU A 2 2.75 5.24 19.97
C GLU A 2 2.26 3.84 20.37
N THR A 3 1.09 3.45 19.89
CA THR A 3 0.46 2.15 20.17
C THR A 3 0.85 1.10 19.14
N ASP A 4 0.62 1.38 17.86
CA ASP A 4 0.51 0.31 16.85
C ASP A 4 1.78 0.09 16.02
N TYR A 5 2.68 1.09 15.97
CA TYR A 5 3.93 1.00 15.21
C TYR A 5 5.19 1.04 16.08
N LYS A 6 5.11 1.65 17.27
CA LYS A 6 6.24 1.74 18.20
C LYS A 6 6.81 0.35 18.55
N PRO A 7 6.00 -0.69 18.86
CA PRO A 7 6.54 -2.02 19.12
C PRO A 7 7.32 -2.61 17.93
N LEU A 8 6.83 -2.39 16.70
CA LEU A 8 7.51 -2.84 15.48
C LEU A 8 8.86 -2.14 15.29
N PHE A 9 8.90 -0.83 15.53
CA PHE A 9 10.12 -0.04 15.46
C PHE A 9 11.13 -0.46 16.53
N GLU A 10 10.69 -0.59 17.79
CA GLU A 10 11.55 -1.00 18.90
C GLU A 10 12.10 -2.42 18.71
N PHE A 11 11.28 -3.34 18.20
CA PHE A 11 11.73 -4.69 17.84
C PHE A 11 12.81 -4.65 16.75
N ALA A 12 12.58 -3.90 15.67
CA ALA A 12 13.56 -3.78 14.59
C ALA A 12 14.85 -3.14 15.08
N ASN A 13 14.76 -2.06 15.86
CA ASN A 13 15.92 -1.37 16.43
C ASN A 13 16.75 -2.27 17.36
N SER A 14 16.08 -2.97 18.28
CA SER A 14 16.73 -3.87 19.25
C SER A 14 17.45 -5.04 18.57
N ASN A 15 16.91 -5.51 17.44
CA ASN A 15 17.48 -6.61 16.65
C ASN A 15 18.37 -6.13 15.49
N LYS A 16 18.63 -4.81 15.36
CA LYS A 16 19.40 -4.20 14.26
C LYS A 16 18.86 -4.57 12.86
N ILE A 17 17.55 -4.75 12.76
CA ILE A 17 16.85 -5.01 11.49
C ILE A 17 16.59 -3.66 10.82
N PRO A 18 16.92 -3.49 9.52
CA PRO A 18 16.61 -2.26 8.81
C PRO A 18 15.10 -1.95 8.82
N PHE A 19 14.73 -0.78 9.31
CA PHE A 19 13.35 -0.29 9.31
C PHE A 19 13.17 0.76 8.22
N ILE A 20 12.51 0.39 7.12
CA ILE A 20 12.48 1.19 5.89
C ILE A 20 11.13 1.90 5.74
N ALA A 21 11.16 3.24 5.69
CA ALA A 21 9.99 4.03 5.32
C ALA A 21 9.83 4.02 3.79
N THR A 22 8.83 3.28 3.30
CA THR A 22 8.59 3.08 1.86
C THR A 22 7.54 4.04 1.29
N ASN A 23 6.72 4.64 2.15
CA ASN A 23 5.58 5.45 1.70
C ASN A 23 6.02 6.83 1.21
N ILE A 24 5.24 7.37 0.27
CA ILE A 24 5.40 8.75 -0.21
C ILE A 24 5.08 9.76 0.91
N PRO A 25 5.83 10.86 1.04
CA PRO A 25 5.42 11.97 1.90
C PRO A 25 4.00 12.45 1.57
N ARG A 26 3.13 12.54 2.59
CA ARG A 26 1.71 12.88 2.43
C ARG A 26 1.47 14.11 1.55
N ARG A 27 2.32 15.15 1.67
CA ARG A 27 2.25 16.38 0.87
C ARG A 27 2.32 16.12 -0.65
N TYR A 28 3.09 15.13 -1.10
CA TYR A 28 3.22 14.81 -2.52
C TYR A 28 2.04 13.98 -3.03
N ALA A 29 1.52 13.04 -2.24
CA ALA A 29 0.25 12.38 -2.56
C ALA A 29 -0.90 13.40 -2.64
N SER A 30 -0.92 14.41 -1.77
CA SER A 30 -1.90 15.50 -1.82
C SER A 30 -1.77 16.38 -3.08
N ILE A 31 -0.56 16.58 -3.61
CA ILE A 31 -0.37 17.26 -4.91
C ILE A 31 -1.05 16.46 -6.02
N VAL A 32 -0.84 15.14 -6.05
CA VAL A 32 -1.50 14.29 -7.06
C VAL A 32 -3.01 14.32 -6.89
N ALA A 33 -3.53 14.19 -5.67
CA ALA A 33 -4.98 14.23 -5.43
C ALA A 33 -5.64 15.54 -5.92
N LYS A 34 -4.92 16.66 -5.84
CA LYS A 34 -5.42 17.97 -6.29
C LYS A 34 -5.22 18.21 -7.78
N SER A 35 -4.13 17.72 -8.37
CA SER A 35 -3.66 18.22 -9.66
C SER A 35 -3.07 17.16 -10.60
N GLY A 36 -3.13 15.88 -10.24
CA GLY A 36 -2.62 14.77 -11.05
C GLY A 36 -1.09 14.59 -11.00
N PHE A 37 -0.60 13.58 -11.72
CA PHE A 37 0.82 13.19 -11.69
C PHE A 37 1.77 14.26 -12.21
N ASP A 38 1.34 15.06 -13.18
CA ASP A 38 2.21 16.05 -13.84
C ASP A 38 2.77 17.08 -12.87
N LYS A 39 2.02 17.42 -11.81
CA LYS A 39 2.51 18.35 -10.78
C LYS A 39 3.67 17.81 -9.94
N LEU A 40 3.97 16.51 -10.00
CA LEU A 40 5.19 15.98 -9.38
C LEU A 40 6.45 16.34 -10.17
N LYS A 41 6.34 16.72 -11.45
CA LYS A 41 7.49 17.17 -12.26
C LYS A 41 8.05 18.49 -11.75
N ASP A 42 7.22 19.31 -11.12
CA ASP A 42 7.57 20.62 -10.55
C ASP A 42 8.33 20.49 -9.21
N LEU A 43 8.40 19.29 -8.63
CA LEU A 43 9.16 19.05 -7.40
C LEU A 43 10.66 19.25 -7.61
N SER A 44 11.33 19.77 -6.58
CA SER A 44 12.79 19.90 -6.56
C SER A 44 13.47 18.54 -6.73
N PRO A 45 14.73 18.51 -7.21
CA PRO A 45 15.49 17.27 -7.32
C PRO A 45 15.57 16.49 -6.00
N ASP A 46 15.68 17.18 -4.86
CA ASP A 46 15.69 16.52 -3.54
C ASP A 46 14.33 15.96 -3.15
N ALA A 47 13.24 16.66 -3.43
CA ALA A 47 11.89 16.17 -3.21
C ALA A 47 11.62 14.88 -4.01
N LYS A 48 12.13 14.82 -5.25
CA LYS A 48 12.00 13.65 -6.12
C LYS A 48 12.72 12.40 -5.59
N LYS A 49 13.69 12.54 -4.69
CA LYS A 49 14.35 11.39 -4.03
C LYS A 49 13.43 10.59 -3.12
N TYR A 50 12.28 11.15 -2.72
CA TYR A 50 11.31 10.54 -1.81
C TYR A 50 10.08 9.95 -2.51
N ILE A 51 10.09 9.85 -3.84
CA ILE A 51 8.99 9.27 -4.63
C ILE A 51 9.53 8.26 -5.63
N ALA A 52 8.66 7.43 -6.19
CA ALA A 52 9.00 6.60 -7.33
C ALA A 52 9.49 7.46 -8.53
N PRO A 53 10.43 6.94 -9.34
CA PRO A 53 10.78 7.56 -10.62
C PRO A 53 9.54 7.83 -11.47
N LEU A 54 9.50 9.02 -12.09
CA LEU A 54 8.39 9.44 -12.96
C LEU A 54 8.76 9.20 -14.44
N PRO A 55 7.78 8.89 -15.31
CA PRO A 55 6.37 8.62 -14.99
C PRO A 55 6.20 7.25 -14.32
N ILE A 56 5.20 7.13 -13.45
CA ILE A 56 4.80 5.82 -12.92
C ILE A 56 3.89 5.10 -13.92
N ASN A 57 3.87 3.77 -13.87
CA ASN A 57 2.82 2.99 -14.50
C ASN A 57 1.50 3.22 -13.77
N TYR A 58 0.41 3.41 -14.49
CA TYR A 58 -0.93 3.57 -13.92
C TYR A 58 -1.96 3.00 -14.87
N ASP A 59 -2.74 2.03 -14.40
CA ASP A 59 -3.90 1.48 -15.10
C ASP A 59 -5.15 1.68 -14.26
N LYS A 60 -6.02 2.59 -14.71
CA LYS A 60 -7.29 2.91 -14.04
C LYS A 60 -8.28 1.74 -13.97
N ASN A 61 -8.04 0.67 -14.74
CA ASN A 61 -8.93 -0.48 -14.81
C ASN A 61 -8.61 -1.56 -13.77
N ILE A 62 -7.51 -1.45 -13.04
CA ILE A 62 -7.22 -2.30 -11.88
C ILE A 62 -8.31 -2.04 -10.82
N ASP A 63 -8.90 -3.09 -10.28
CA ASP A 63 -10.08 -2.97 -9.41
C ASP A 63 -9.81 -2.07 -8.20
N CYS A 64 -8.65 -2.18 -7.53
CA CYS A 64 -8.31 -1.31 -6.40
C CYS A 64 -8.22 0.19 -6.75
N TYR A 65 -8.11 0.57 -8.02
CA TYR A 65 -8.17 1.98 -8.43
C TYR A 65 -9.56 2.36 -8.95
N LYS A 66 -10.21 1.43 -9.67
CA LYS A 66 -11.56 1.57 -10.17
C LYS A 66 -12.60 1.66 -9.04
N ASP A 67 -12.50 0.79 -8.05
CA ASP A 67 -13.43 0.64 -6.92
C ASP A 67 -13.46 1.90 -6.05
N MET A 68 -12.34 2.63 -5.94
CA MET A 68 -12.25 3.89 -5.19
C MET A 68 -13.28 4.93 -5.65
N MET A 69 -13.65 4.90 -6.94
CA MET A 69 -14.65 5.81 -7.51
C MET A 69 -16.08 5.43 -7.13
N SER A 70 -16.30 4.18 -6.69
CA SER A 70 -17.62 3.64 -6.30
C SER A 70 -17.83 3.53 -4.79
N MET A 71 -16.86 3.93 -3.97
CA MET A 71 -16.95 3.84 -2.51
C MET A 71 -17.99 4.81 -1.94
N LYS A 72 -19.03 4.26 -1.31
CA LYS A 72 -20.21 4.99 -0.79
C LYS A 72 -19.93 6.00 0.34
N ASN A 73 -18.76 5.96 0.95
CA ASN A 73 -18.37 6.81 2.10
C ASN A 73 -17.35 7.90 1.76
N MET A 74 -17.13 8.17 0.47
CA MET A 74 -16.15 9.17 0.09
C MET A 74 -16.75 10.59 0.11
N PRO A 75 -15.99 11.61 0.55
CA PRO A 75 -16.45 13.00 0.53
C PRO A 75 -16.93 13.40 -0.86
N ALA A 76 -17.87 14.34 -0.97
CA ALA A 76 -18.42 14.85 -2.24
C ALA A 76 -17.36 15.45 -3.22
N HIS A 77 -16.08 15.46 -2.83
CA HIS A 77 -14.93 15.90 -3.60
C HIS A 77 -14.04 14.74 -4.11
N VAL A 78 -14.59 13.55 -4.38
CA VAL A 78 -13.84 12.53 -5.14
C VAL A 78 -13.54 13.08 -6.52
N THR A 79 -12.29 13.48 -6.72
CA THR A 79 -11.78 13.85 -8.04
C THR A 79 -11.27 12.60 -8.75
N GLU A 80 -11.21 12.63 -10.07
CA GLU A 80 -10.55 11.60 -10.91
C GLU A 80 -9.06 11.37 -10.54
N ASN A 81 -8.50 12.22 -9.68
CA ASN A 81 -7.13 12.16 -9.23
C ASN A 81 -6.97 11.38 -7.91
N LEU A 82 -8.05 11.01 -7.24
CA LEU A 82 -7.96 10.20 -6.01
C LEU A 82 -7.31 8.83 -6.29
N PRO A 83 -7.73 8.04 -7.30
CA PRO A 83 -7.05 6.79 -7.62
C PRO A 83 -5.59 7.01 -8.04
N LYS A 84 -5.30 8.12 -8.74
CA LYS A 84 -3.92 8.51 -9.08
C LYS A 84 -3.08 8.77 -7.83
N ALA A 85 -3.66 9.42 -6.82
CA ALA A 85 -2.99 9.68 -5.55
C ALA A 85 -2.73 8.41 -4.75
N GLN A 86 -3.58 7.38 -4.90
CA GLN A 86 -3.34 6.06 -4.35
C GLN A 86 -2.22 5.35 -5.13
N ALA A 87 -2.30 5.34 -6.46
CA ALA A 87 -1.30 4.70 -7.32
C ALA A 87 0.12 5.26 -7.13
N ILE A 88 0.29 6.57 -6.90
CA ILE A 88 1.64 7.10 -6.59
C ILE A 88 2.16 6.62 -5.23
N LYS A 89 1.30 6.39 -4.23
CA LYS A 89 1.72 5.79 -2.96
C LYS A 89 2.20 4.36 -3.22
N ASP A 90 1.41 3.58 -3.95
CA ASP A 90 1.71 2.18 -4.27
C ASP A 90 3.00 2.04 -5.08
N ALA A 91 3.16 2.86 -6.12
CA ALA A 91 4.38 2.93 -6.91
C ALA A 91 5.60 3.29 -6.06
N THR A 92 5.46 4.27 -5.16
CA THR A 92 6.55 4.73 -4.28
C THR A 92 6.93 3.64 -3.28
N MET A 93 5.94 2.97 -2.68
CA MET A 93 6.20 1.85 -1.78
C MET A 93 6.90 0.70 -2.50
N ALA A 94 6.39 0.30 -3.67
CA ALA A 94 7.02 -0.74 -4.50
C ALA A 94 8.47 -0.39 -4.89
N TYR A 95 8.72 0.87 -5.29
CA TYR A 95 10.07 1.34 -5.61
C TYR A 95 11.03 1.21 -4.43
N PHE A 96 10.63 1.65 -3.23
CA PHE A 96 11.48 1.57 -2.06
C PHE A 96 11.61 0.14 -1.51
N ILE A 97 10.61 -0.72 -1.68
CA ILE A 97 10.74 -2.16 -1.42
C ILE A 97 11.84 -2.73 -2.32
N LEU A 98 11.77 -2.55 -3.63
CA LEU A 98 12.75 -3.08 -4.58
C LEU A 98 14.16 -2.51 -4.35
N LYS A 99 14.27 -1.23 -4.00
CA LYS A 99 15.55 -0.59 -3.70
C LYS A 99 16.25 -1.19 -2.47
N ASN A 100 15.48 -1.72 -1.51
CA ASN A 100 16.00 -2.25 -0.25
C ASN A 100 15.91 -3.79 -0.15
N TRP A 101 15.26 -4.44 -1.12
CA TRP A 101 15.18 -5.89 -1.23
C TRP A 101 16.43 -6.47 -1.91
N GLN A 102 16.82 -7.67 -1.51
CA GLN A 102 17.92 -8.43 -2.09
C GLN A 102 17.51 -9.88 -2.27
N GLN A 103 17.99 -10.52 -3.34
CA GLN A 103 17.72 -11.94 -3.57
C GLN A 103 18.16 -12.80 -2.38
N GLY A 104 17.31 -13.75 -2.00
CA GLY A 104 17.56 -14.63 -0.85
C GLY A 104 17.21 -14.02 0.51
N LYS A 105 16.77 -12.75 0.57
CA LYS A 105 16.29 -12.11 1.80
C LYS A 105 14.78 -11.90 1.77
N LEU A 106 14.18 -12.00 2.95
CA LEU A 106 12.78 -11.62 3.18
C LEU A 106 12.69 -10.11 3.37
N PHE A 107 11.77 -9.47 2.66
CA PHE A 107 11.34 -8.11 2.95
C PHE A 107 9.91 -8.19 3.49
N LEU A 108 9.74 -7.90 4.78
CA LEU A 108 8.43 -7.82 5.42
C LEU A 108 7.93 -6.38 5.33
N HIS A 109 6.77 -6.20 4.69
CA HIS A 109 6.16 -4.89 4.51
C HIS A 109 4.82 -4.83 5.26
N TYR A 110 4.69 -3.86 6.16
CA TYR A 110 3.44 -3.56 6.84
C TYR A 110 2.72 -2.43 6.09
N ASN A 111 1.50 -2.69 5.64
CA ASN A 111 0.66 -1.71 4.94
C ASN A 111 -0.81 -1.91 5.29
N GLY A 112 -1.62 -0.87 5.05
CA GLY A 112 -3.08 -1.04 5.05
C GLY A 112 -3.50 -2.02 3.96
N SER A 113 -4.52 -2.84 4.23
CA SER A 113 -4.91 -3.98 3.38
C SER A 113 -5.14 -3.56 1.92
N TYR A 114 -5.77 -2.40 1.69
CA TYR A 114 -6.07 -1.85 0.37
C TYR A 114 -4.85 -1.70 -0.56
N HIS A 115 -3.64 -1.64 0.00
CA HIS A 115 -2.40 -1.53 -0.75
C HIS A 115 -1.87 -2.87 -1.28
N SER A 116 -2.41 -4.01 -0.84
CA SER A 116 -1.94 -5.35 -1.20
C SER A 116 -3.05 -6.37 -1.46
N ASP A 117 -4.29 -6.07 -1.09
CA ASP A 117 -5.44 -6.96 -1.32
C ASP A 117 -5.54 -7.33 -2.81
N ARG A 118 -5.91 -8.59 -3.07
CA ARG A 118 -6.05 -9.22 -4.39
C ARG A 118 -4.79 -9.16 -5.26
N HIS A 119 -3.61 -9.06 -4.64
CA HIS A 119 -2.33 -8.83 -5.34
C HIS A 119 -2.33 -7.55 -6.20
N GLN A 120 -3.12 -6.55 -5.83
CA GLN A 120 -3.20 -5.25 -6.51
C GLN A 120 -2.35 -4.19 -5.76
N GLY A 121 -2.43 -2.93 -6.19
CA GLY A 121 -1.68 -1.83 -5.57
C GLY A 121 -0.16 -2.06 -5.62
N ILE A 122 0.49 -2.14 -4.46
CA ILE A 122 1.94 -2.36 -4.32
C ILE A 122 2.37 -3.61 -5.09
N VAL A 123 1.63 -4.71 -4.93
CA VAL A 123 2.00 -6.02 -5.50
C VAL A 123 2.00 -5.95 -7.02
N TRP A 124 1.01 -5.29 -7.62
CA TRP A 124 0.99 -5.04 -9.06
C TRP A 124 2.23 -4.26 -9.52
N HIS A 125 2.59 -3.18 -8.83
CA HIS A 125 3.78 -2.39 -9.15
C HIS A 125 5.09 -3.17 -9.00
N LEU A 126 5.17 -4.08 -8.02
CA LEU A 126 6.31 -4.99 -7.84
C LEU A 126 6.42 -5.98 -9.00
N MET A 127 5.30 -6.59 -9.40
CA MET A 127 5.27 -7.59 -10.46
C MET A 127 5.56 -6.99 -11.84
N VAL A 128 5.11 -5.76 -12.10
CA VAL A 128 5.45 -5.02 -13.34
C VAL A 128 6.96 -4.77 -13.43
N GLN A 129 7.63 -4.49 -12.31
CA GLN A 129 9.08 -4.22 -12.29
C GLN A 129 9.92 -5.49 -12.24
N ASN A 130 9.47 -6.53 -11.53
CA ASN A 130 10.17 -7.79 -11.40
C ASN A 130 9.17 -8.95 -11.26
N PRO A 131 8.76 -9.60 -12.36
CA PRO A 131 7.79 -10.69 -12.34
C PRO A 131 8.33 -12.00 -11.74
N LYS A 132 9.62 -12.06 -11.39
CA LYS A 132 10.26 -13.23 -10.76
C LYS A 132 10.17 -13.20 -9.23
N LEU A 133 9.63 -12.13 -8.65
CA LEU A 133 9.46 -12.04 -7.20
C LEU A 133 8.51 -13.13 -6.71
N LYS A 134 8.83 -13.68 -5.54
CA LYS A 134 7.90 -14.51 -4.77
C LYS A 134 7.28 -13.61 -3.72
N ILE A 135 6.00 -13.33 -3.87
CA ILE A 135 5.24 -12.44 -3.00
C ILE A 135 4.19 -13.30 -2.29
N LEU A 136 4.03 -13.04 -1.00
CA LEU A 136 2.98 -13.63 -0.16
C LEU A 136 2.31 -12.48 0.58
N THR A 137 0.99 -12.49 0.57
CA THR A 137 0.13 -11.48 1.17
C THR A 137 -0.62 -12.06 2.35
N ILE A 138 -0.74 -11.26 3.42
CA ILE A 138 -1.54 -11.58 4.60
C ILE A 138 -2.46 -10.40 4.83
N THR A 139 -3.76 -10.66 4.91
CA THR A 139 -4.76 -9.64 5.24
C THR A 139 -5.49 -10.04 6.51
N THR A 140 -6.02 -9.04 7.22
CA THR A 140 -6.84 -9.25 8.42
C THR A 140 -8.23 -8.68 8.17
N VAL A 141 -9.27 -9.48 8.46
CA VAL A 141 -10.67 -9.07 8.29
C VAL A 141 -11.43 -9.28 9.58
N SER A 142 -12.38 -8.40 9.85
CA SER A 142 -13.26 -8.46 11.01
C SER A 142 -14.62 -9.03 10.62
N GLN A 143 -15.10 -10.04 11.35
CA GLN A 143 -16.37 -10.72 11.08
C GLN A 143 -17.08 -11.11 12.38
N LYS A 144 -18.41 -11.21 12.33
CA LYS A 144 -19.22 -11.68 13.46
C LYS A 144 -19.05 -13.17 13.75
N ASP A 145 -18.99 -13.99 12.70
CA ASP A 145 -18.76 -15.43 12.78
C ASP A 145 -17.42 -15.78 12.13
N ILE A 146 -16.42 -16.09 12.95
CA ILE A 146 -15.06 -16.41 12.50
C ILE A 146 -14.91 -17.86 12.01
N SER A 147 -15.95 -18.69 12.13
CA SER A 147 -15.92 -20.09 11.70
C SER A 147 -16.20 -20.26 10.19
N THR A 148 -16.67 -19.19 9.53
CA THR A 148 -16.99 -19.17 8.10
C THR A 148 -16.28 -18.01 7.41
N ILE A 149 -16.12 -18.10 6.09
CA ILE A 149 -15.49 -17.05 5.28
C ILE A 149 -16.10 -17.04 3.88
N SER A 150 -16.47 -15.86 3.38
CA SER A 150 -17.06 -15.71 2.04
C SER A 150 -16.02 -15.94 0.94
N GLU A 151 -16.47 -16.36 -0.25
CA GLU A 151 -15.58 -16.50 -1.41
C GLU A 151 -14.87 -15.19 -1.76
N GLU A 152 -15.57 -14.06 -1.67
CA GLU A 152 -14.97 -12.73 -1.88
C GLU A 152 -13.82 -12.44 -0.91
N THR A 153 -13.97 -12.85 0.36
CA THR A 153 -12.91 -12.66 1.36
C THR A 153 -11.71 -13.56 1.05
N LYS A 154 -11.94 -14.80 0.57
CA LYS A 154 -10.88 -15.75 0.20
C LYS A 154 -9.97 -15.23 -0.91
N GLU A 155 -10.47 -14.32 -1.76
CA GLU A 155 -9.69 -13.73 -2.85
C GLU A 155 -8.78 -12.58 -2.41
N LEU A 156 -8.90 -12.09 -1.17
CA LEU A 156 -8.17 -10.90 -0.72
C LEU A 156 -6.66 -11.12 -0.57
N ALA A 157 -6.21 -12.29 -0.14
CA ALA A 157 -4.79 -12.54 0.12
C ALA A 157 -4.47 -14.04 0.12
N ASP A 158 -3.19 -14.41 0.13
CA ASP A 158 -2.76 -15.82 0.26
C ASP A 158 -3.13 -16.40 1.63
N PHE A 159 -3.08 -15.57 2.67
CA PHE A 159 -3.53 -15.90 4.02
C PHE A 159 -4.45 -14.83 4.56
N ILE A 160 -5.53 -15.26 5.20
CA ILE A 160 -6.52 -14.37 5.80
C ILE A 160 -6.60 -14.69 7.29
N VAL A 161 -6.40 -13.66 8.10
CA VAL A 161 -6.63 -13.70 9.54
C VAL A 161 -8.03 -13.15 9.79
N VAL A 162 -8.95 -14.01 10.21
CA VAL A 162 -10.32 -13.60 10.57
C VAL A 162 -10.36 -13.33 12.07
N VAL A 163 -10.76 -12.12 12.45
CA VAL A 163 -10.91 -11.72 13.85
C VAL A 163 -12.37 -11.37 14.17
N PRO A 164 -12.82 -11.54 15.42
CA PRO A 164 -14.13 -11.06 15.84
C PRO A 164 -14.31 -9.55 15.59
N GLU A 165 -15.51 -9.15 15.20
CA GLU A 165 -15.83 -7.73 14.93
C GLU A 165 -15.76 -6.83 16.18
N ASP A 166 -15.81 -7.42 17.38
CA ASP A 166 -15.65 -6.73 18.66
C ASP A 166 -14.19 -6.65 19.14
N MET A 167 -13.24 -7.15 18.34
CA MET A 167 -11.81 -6.95 18.59
C MET A 167 -11.47 -5.46 18.50
N THR A 168 -10.59 -4.99 19.39
CA THR A 168 -10.18 -3.58 19.45
C THR A 168 -9.54 -3.12 18.13
N THR A 169 -10.12 -2.11 17.49
CA THR A 169 -9.51 -1.44 16.33
C THR A 169 -8.32 -0.60 16.76
N THR A 170 -7.21 -0.74 16.04
CA THR A 170 -5.94 -0.03 16.24
C THR A 170 -5.53 0.73 14.96
N TYR A 171 -4.70 1.79 15.05
CA TYR A 171 -4.37 2.70 13.92
C TYR A 171 -2.92 3.18 13.81
#